data_AF-A0A521RTS3-F1
#
_entry.id   AF-A0A521RTS3-F1
#
_cell.length_a   1.000
_cell.length_b   1.000
_cell.length_c   1.000
_cell.angle_alpha   90.00
_cell.angle_beta   90.00
_cell.angle_gamma   90.00
#
_symmetry.space_group_name_H-M   'P 1'
#
loop_
_entity.id
_entity.type
_entity.pdbx_description
1 polymer ?
#
loop_
_entity_poly.entity_id
_entity_poly.type
_entity_poly.pdbx_seq_one_letter_code
_entity_poly.pdbx_strand_id
1 'polypeptide(L)' 'MGEKITVPEITKMKQRGEKITALTAYDYSFARILDEAGVDILLVGDSLGTVIQG' A
#
# COMPACT_ATOMS: atom_id res chain seq x y z
N MET A 1 7.78 9.16 11.81
CA MET A 1 6.81 8.05 11.80
C MET A 1 5.50 8.65 11.33
N GLY A 2 5.12 8.37 10.08
CA GLY A 2 3.93 8.95 9.45
C GLY A 2 2.65 8.52 10.15
N GLU A 3 1.55 9.23 9.89
CA GLU A 3 0.23 8.89 10.41
C GLU A 3 -0.19 7.50 9.89
N LYS A 4 -0.76 6.68 10.77
CA LYS A 4 -1.13 5.30 10.41
C LYS A 4 -2.38 5.31 9.53
N ILE A 5 -2.25 4.83 8.29
CA ILE A 5 -3.41 4.68 7.40
C ILE A 5 -4.31 3.56 7.93
N THR A 6 -5.60 3.89 8.09
CA THR A 6 -6.63 2.97 8.59
C THR A 6 -7.84 2.96 7.66
N VAL A 7 -8.69 1.94 7.74
CA VAL A 7 -9.90 1.82 6.92
C VAL A 7 -10.82 3.06 7.01
N PRO A 8 -11.08 3.63 8.20
CA PRO A 8 -11.82 4.89 8.30
C PRO A 8 -11.12 6.06 7.61
N GLU A 9 -9.79 6.12 7.65
CA GLU A 9 -9.02 7.21 7.03
C GLU A 9 -9.09 7.13 5.50
N ILE A 10 -8.97 5.94 4.91
CA ILE A 10 -9.15 5.71 3.47
C ILE A 10 -10.53 6.20 3.01
N THR A 11 -11.57 5.98 3.83
CA THR A 11 -12.93 6.44 3.52
C THR A 11 -13.03 7.96 3.53
N LYS A 12 -12.36 8.62 4.48
CA LYS A 12 -12.27 10.09 4.54
C LYS A 12 -11.47 10.66 3.37
N MET A 13 -10.34 10.05 3.01
CA MET A 13 -9.53 10.45 1.84
C MET A 13 -10.38 10.46 0.56
N LYS A 14 -11.19 9.42 0.37
CA LYS A 14 -12.15 9.36 -0.75
C LYS A 14 -13.19 10.48 -0.71
N GLN A 15 -13.71 10.83 0.47
CA GLN A 15 -14.66 11.93 0.65
C GLN A 15 -14.02 13.31 0.41
N ARG A 16 -12.74 13.46 0.75
CA ARG A 16 -11.93 14.68 0.51
C ARG A 16 -11.45 14.82 -0.94
N GLY A 17 -11.61 13.78 -1.76
CA GLY A 17 -11.11 13.76 -3.14
C GLY A 17 -9.58 13.58 -3.23
N GLU A 18 -8.95 13.12 -2.15
CA GLU A 18 -7.53 12.76 -2.13
C GLU A 18 -7.31 11.47 -2.92
N LYS A 19 -6.30 11.45 -3.79
CA LYS A 19 -5.93 10.26 -4.55
C LYS A 19 -5.30 9.24 -3.60
N ILE A 20 -5.78 8.01 -3.64
CA ILE A 20 -5.27 6.89 -2.84
C ILE A 20 -4.32 6.07 -3.71
N THR A 21 -3.11 5.87 -3.23
CA THR A 21 -2.05 5.13 -3.91
C THR A 21 -1.93 3.73 -3.32
N ALA A 22 -2.15 2.71 -4.15
CA ALA A 22 -2.05 1.30 -3.75
C ALA A 22 -0.99 0.58 -4.58
N LEU A 23 -0.06 -0.09 -3.91
CA LEU A 23 1.01 -0.88 -4.54
C LEU A 23 1.06 -2.28 -3.95
N THR A 24 1.42 -3.26 -4.78
CA THR A 24 1.68 -4.61 -4.32
C THR A 24 3.05 -4.69 -3.64
N ALA A 25 3.10 -5.30 -2.46
CA ALA A 25 4.35 -5.48 -1.73
C ALA A 25 4.56 -6.97 -1.45
N TYR A 26 5.77 -7.44 -1.74
CA TYR A 26 6.09 -8.88 -1.79
C TYR A 26 7.04 -9.32 -0.68
N ASP A 27 7.79 -8.41 -0.06
CA ASP A 27 8.65 -8.70 1.10
C ASP A 27 8.73 -7.52 2.09
N TYR A 28 9.29 -7.79 3.28
CA TYR A 28 9.48 -6.80 4.36
C TYR A 28 10.33 -5.59 3.92
N SER A 29 11.30 -5.81 3.04
CA SER A 29 12.21 -4.78 2.55
C SER A 29 11.47 -3.79 1.64
N PHE A 30 10.64 -4.29 0.72
CA PHE A 30 9.76 -3.48 -0.11
C PHE A 30 8.69 -2.77 0.73
N ALA A 31 8.10 -3.44 1.72
CA ALA A 31 7.13 -2.82 2.60
C ALA A 31 7.72 -1.60 3.33
N ARG A 32 8.97 -1.70 3.81
CA ARG A 32 9.69 -0.58 4.46
C ARG A 32 9.95 0.58 3.48
N ILE A 33 10.39 0.27 2.26
CA ILE A 33 10.68 1.28 1.23
C ILE A 33 9.39 1.99 0.78
N LEU A 34 8.31 1.24 0.60
CA LEU A 34 7.03 1.80 0.15
C LEU A 34 6.32 2.60 1.26
N ASP A 35 6.49 2.22 2.52
CA ASP A 35 6.04 3.01 3.68
C ASP A 35 6.79 4.36 3.73
N GLU A 36 8.10 4.35 3.50
CA GLU A 36 8.90 5.59 3.40
C GLU A 36 8.54 6.44 2.16
N ALA A 37 8.08 5.80 1.08
CA ALA A 37 7.63 6.48 -0.15
C ALA A 37 6.22 7.08 -0.04
N GLY A 38 5.50 6.86 1.08
CA GLY A 38 4.16 7.42 1.31
C GLY A 38 3.05 6.68 0.58
N VAL A 39 3.20 5.37 0.37
CA VAL A 39 2.14 4.52 -0.19
C VAL A 39 1.03 4.30 0.84
N ASP A 40 -0.21 4.57 0.46
CA ASP A 40 -1.36 4.48 1.37
C ASP A 40 -1.81 3.05 1.66
N ILE A 41 -1.70 2.16 0.66
CA ILE A 41 -2.15 0.76 0.76
C ILE A 41 -1.10 -0.18 0.15
N LEU A 42 -0.68 -1.17 0.93
CA LEU A 42 0.18 -2.27 0.51
C LEU A 42 -0.66 -3.53 0.31
N LEU A 43 -0.77 -4.02 -0.92
CA LEU A 43 -1.53 -5.22 -1.26
C LEU A 43 -0.61 -6.44 -1.31
N VAL A 44 -0.77 -7.35 -0.35
CA VAL A 44 -0.14 -8.68 -0.40
C VAL A 44 -1.11 -9.61 -1.13
N GLY A 45 -0.97 -9.68 -2.46
CA GLY A 45 -1.85 -10.46 -3.35
C GLY A 45 -1.29 -11.84 -3.70
N ASP A 46 -2.17 -12.70 -4.24
CA ASP A 46 -1.85 -14.00 -4.85
C ASP A 46 -1.09 -13.90 -6.19
N SER A 47 -0.94 -12.68 -6.73
CA SER A 47 -0.11 -12.37 -7.90
C SER A 47 1.38 -12.68 -7.72
N LEU A 48 1.82 -13.10 -6.52
CA LEU A 48 3.11 -13.73 -6.25
C LEU A 48 3.43 -14.84 -7.28
N GLY A 49 2.42 -15.59 -7.72
CA GLY A 49 2.56 -16.68 -8.69
C GLY A 49 2.97 -16.24 -10.10
N THR A 50 2.72 -14.98 -10.50
CA THR A 50 3.04 -14.48 -11.85
C THR A 50 4.35 -13.69 -11.91
N VAL A 51 4.82 -13.14 -10.77
CA VAL A 51 6.02 -12.28 -10.74
C VAL A 51 7.25 -12.98 -10.15
N ILE A 52 7.07 -13.96 -9.23
CA ILE A 52 8.17 -14.67 -8.58
C ILE A 52 8.45 -16.06 -9.19
N GLN A 53 7.49 -16.68 -9.88
CA GLN A 53 7.66 -17.98 -10.57
C GLN A 53 7.75 -17.82 -12.11
N GLY A 54 8.64 -16.96 -12.58
CA GLY A 54 9.13 -17.04 -13.96
C GLY A 54 10.07 -18.22 -14.12
#